data_AF-A0A9D1E5Z3-F1
#
_entry.id   AF-A0A9D1E5Z3-F1
#
_cell.length_a   1.000
_cell.length_b   1.000
_cell.length_c   1.000
_cell.angle_alpha   90.00
_cell.angle_beta   90.00
_cell.angle_gamma   90.00
#
_symmetry.space_group_name_H-M   'P 1'
#
loop_
_entity.id
_entity.type
_entity.pdbx_description
1 polymer ?
#
loop_
_entity_poly.entity_id
_entity_poly.type
_entity_poly.pdbx_seq_one_letter_code
_entity_poly.pdbx_strand_id
1 'polypeptide(L)'
;MAEERLIDDDKDKDKKYRFRINADGEEELVIEYGEQQEEEDADGAAPVLSPDEDLSEVDGEEVDARFDSGEEGEAVLSLTSMARADMDMGNYSTALEYIEQAKDISPADGAVVALELEIYTRGLSDFPDSILADAVQAAQNVAKYSSEDDKKRLREEGNEKLNSMICALQSQVDELGAQNERGKAERAPAFAAANKKAMLRFFVVFAAFAFALGLAIYFSTIMYVDRSGVNIVLTAVFGAVAFLLFIASAFAARAFNIAARRVRMNRDNRRTRVGRDYEAHRARLTALETIYNAIN
;
A
#
# COMPACT_ATOMS: atom_id res chain seq x y z
N MET A 1 22.79 5.50 -32.78
CA MET A 1 24.07 5.10 -32.17
C MET A 1 23.85 4.99 -30.67
N ALA A 2 24.60 4.14 -29.97
CA ALA A 2 24.45 3.96 -28.53
C ALA A 2 25.53 4.75 -27.79
N GLU A 3 25.17 5.34 -26.64
CA GLU A 3 26.11 5.76 -25.62
C GLU A 3 25.75 5.03 -24.33
N GLU A 4 26.43 3.91 -24.08
CA GLU A 4 26.40 3.26 -22.77
C GLU A 4 27.43 3.96 -21.87
N ARG A 5 27.00 4.41 -20.69
CA ARG A 5 27.92 4.80 -19.61
C ARG A 5 27.85 3.74 -18.53
N LEU A 6 28.81 2.83 -18.57
CA LEU A 6 29.07 1.89 -17.49
C LEU A 6 29.62 2.69 -16.30
N ILE A 7 28.99 2.55 -15.13
CA ILE A 7 29.62 2.78 -13.85
C ILE A 7 29.62 1.41 -13.19
N ASP A 8 30.81 0.93 -12.87
CA ASP A 8 31.09 -0.43 -12.41
C ASP A 8 31.85 -0.29 -11.10
N ASP A 9 31.15 -0.39 -9.98
CA ASP A 9 31.78 -0.68 -8.70
C ASP A 9 30.84 -1.44 -7.75
N ASP A 10 31.35 -2.61 -7.36
CA ASP A 10 31.03 -3.58 -6.32
C ASP A 10 29.61 -3.80 -5.71
N LYS A 11 29.31 -5.11 -5.59
CA LYS A 11 28.32 -5.81 -4.72
C LYS A 11 26.80 -5.65 -4.98
N ASP A 12 26.14 -6.80 -4.83
CA ASP A 12 24.68 -7.08 -4.89
C ASP A 12 23.98 -7.16 -6.27
N LYS A 13 24.35 -8.21 -7.00
CA LYS A 13 23.52 -9.41 -7.27
C LYS A 13 22.12 -9.23 -7.91
N ASP A 14 22.05 -9.72 -9.15
CA ASP A 14 20.94 -10.54 -9.70
C ASP A 14 19.57 -9.90 -9.96
N LYS A 15 19.49 -8.57 -10.09
CA LYS A 15 18.28 -7.88 -10.59
C LYS A 15 18.58 -6.81 -11.66
N LYS A 16 18.82 -7.25 -12.90
CA LYS A 16 19.07 -6.36 -14.06
C LYS A 16 17.76 -5.79 -14.65
N TYR A 17 17.21 -4.78 -14.00
CA TYR A 17 16.11 -3.99 -14.56
C TYR A 17 16.56 -3.19 -15.79
N ARG A 18 15.83 -3.30 -16.91
CA ARG A 18 16.02 -2.45 -18.10
C ARG A 18 14.66 -1.99 -18.63
N PHE A 19 14.46 -0.67 -18.68
CA PHE A 19 13.33 -0.06 -19.37
C PHE A 19 13.66 0.13 -20.85
N ARG A 20 12.68 -0.08 -21.73
CA ARG A 20 12.82 0.17 -23.17
C ARG A 20 11.54 0.80 -23.69
N ILE A 21 11.68 1.93 -24.38
CA ILE A 21 10.56 2.63 -25.02
C ILE A 21 10.38 2.04 -26.41
N ASN A 22 9.19 1.47 -26.68
CA ASN A 22 8.84 0.95 -28.00
C ASN A 22 8.34 2.08 -28.93
N ALA A 23 8.20 1.80 -30.22
CA ALA A 23 7.91 2.82 -31.25
C ALA A 23 6.58 3.60 -31.05
N ASP A 24 5.64 3.06 -30.27
CA ASP A 24 4.36 3.71 -29.91
C ASP A 24 4.40 4.48 -28.57
N GLY A 25 5.55 4.54 -27.89
CA GLY A 25 5.76 5.43 -26.72
C GLY A 25 5.32 4.90 -25.34
N GLU A 26 4.89 3.63 -25.21
CA GLU A 26 4.66 3.00 -23.91
C GLU A 26 5.92 2.29 -23.38
N GLU A 27 6.14 2.34 -22.07
CA GLU A 27 7.19 1.58 -21.36
C GLU A 27 6.68 0.19 -20.97
N GLU A 28 7.43 -0.86 -21.31
CA GLU A 28 7.15 -2.23 -20.84
C GLU A 28 8.31 -2.79 -20.01
N LEU A 29 7.98 -3.39 -18.86
CA LEU A 29 8.91 -4.11 -17.99
C LEU A 29 8.87 -5.60 -18.35
N VAL A 30 9.99 -6.13 -18.87
CA VAL A 30 10.17 -7.56 -19.11
C VAL A 30 10.99 -8.16 -17.97
N ILE A 31 10.55 -9.30 -17.43
CA ILE A 31 11.27 -10.10 -16.44
C ILE A 31 11.47 -11.49 -17.05
N GLU A 32 12.72 -11.87 -17.26
CA GLU A 32 13.10 -13.23 -17.62
C GLU A 32 13.41 -14.02 -16.35
N TYR A 33 12.93 -15.26 -16.26
CA TYR A 33 13.14 -16.16 -15.13
C TYR A 33 13.96 -17.37 -15.61
N GLY A 34 15.05 -17.68 -14.91
CA GLY A 34 15.76 -18.96 -15.04
C GLY A 34 15.13 -20.03 -14.14
N GLU A 35 15.23 -21.29 -14.54
CA GLU A 35 14.66 -22.45 -13.83
C GLU A 35 15.71 -23.13 -12.93
N GLN A 36 15.30 -23.55 -11.72
CA GLN A 36 15.67 -24.73 -10.89
C GLN A 36 17.17 -25.17 -10.78
N GLN A 37 17.68 -25.81 -9.72
CA GLN A 37 17.10 -26.70 -8.69
C GLN A 37 18.06 -26.77 -7.45
N GLU A 38 17.70 -27.58 -6.42
CA GLU A 38 18.51 -28.29 -5.36
C GLU A 38 20.04 -28.04 -5.17
N GLU A 39 20.68 -28.22 -4.01
CA GLU A 39 20.30 -28.75 -2.66
C GLU A 39 20.41 -27.62 -1.58
N GLU A 40 20.89 -27.65 -0.32
CA GLU A 40 21.55 -28.59 0.63
C GLU A 40 21.27 -28.11 2.11
N ASP A 41 21.51 -28.93 3.14
CA ASP A 41 21.16 -28.64 4.56
C ASP A 41 22.19 -27.82 5.38
N ALA A 42 21.72 -27.10 6.41
CA ALA A 42 22.54 -26.61 7.53
C ALA A 42 21.73 -26.51 8.85
N ASP A 43 22.18 -27.22 9.89
CA ASP A 43 21.50 -27.39 11.19
C ASP A 43 21.75 -26.21 12.17
N GLY A 44 20.86 -26.01 13.15
CA GLY A 44 21.10 -25.14 14.32
C GLY A 44 19.94 -24.24 14.77
N ALA A 45 18.86 -24.79 15.32
CA ALA A 45 17.84 -24.00 16.04
C ALA A 45 17.25 -24.73 17.27
N ALA A 46 17.25 -24.07 18.42
CA ALA A 46 16.58 -24.52 19.65
C ALA A 46 16.28 -23.33 20.59
N PRO A 47 15.27 -23.43 21.47
CA PRO A 47 13.98 -24.10 21.33
C PRO A 47 12.81 -23.08 21.26
N VAL A 48 11.59 -23.56 20.98
CA VAL A 48 10.38 -22.71 20.97
C VAL A 48 9.92 -22.40 22.40
N LEU A 49 9.57 -21.14 22.66
CA LEU A 49 8.72 -20.72 23.78
C LEU A 49 7.45 -20.06 23.23
N SER A 50 6.29 -20.57 23.61
CA SER A 50 4.97 -20.04 23.25
C SER A 50 4.45 -19.11 24.35
N PRO A 51 3.91 -17.92 24.02
CA PRO A 51 3.13 -17.10 24.93
C PRO A 51 1.63 -17.21 24.62
N ASP A 52 0.95 -18.19 25.23
CA ASP A 52 -0.52 -18.28 25.32
C ASP A 52 -0.92 -18.12 26.82
N GLU A 53 -0.96 -16.89 27.34
CA GLU A 53 -1.58 -16.57 28.64
C GLU A 53 -2.41 -15.27 28.57
N ASP A 54 -3.45 -15.19 29.39
CA ASP A 54 -4.54 -14.21 29.26
C ASP A 54 -4.15 -12.75 29.58
N LEU A 55 -4.52 -11.82 28.69
CA LEU A 55 -4.69 -10.40 29.04
C LEU A 55 -6.17 -10.16 29.41
N SER A 56 -6.47 -10.29 30.70
CA SER A 56 -7.78 -9.93 31.25
C SER A 56 -8.02 -8.43 31.20
N GLU A 57 -9.26 -8.04 30.90
CA GLU A 57 -9.72 -6.65 31.03
C GLU A 57 -9.60 -6.20 32.50
N VAL A 58 -8.94 -5.07 32.75
CA VAL A 58 -8.88 -4.41 34.07
C VAL A 58 -9.52 -3.03 33.92
N ASP A 59 -10.50 -2.76 34.78
CA ASP A 59 -11.37 -1.58 34.67
C ASP A 59 -10.69 -0.29 35.17
N GLY A 60 -11.08 0.84 34.61
CA GLY A 60 -10.27 2.08 34.61
C GLY A 60 -10.24 2.91 35.90
N GLU A 61 -10.77 2.41 37.02
CA GLU A 61 -11.12 3.25 38.19
C GLU A 61 -10.31 2.97 39.48
N GLU A 62 -9.36 2.01 39.48
CA GLU A 62 -8.48 1.72 40.65
C GLU A 62 -7.02 2.21 40.52
N VAL A 63 -6.63 2.88 39.43
CA VAL A 63 -5.22 3.25 39.16
C VAL A 63 -4.69 4.32 40.13
N ASP A 64 -5.54 5.26 40.56
CA ASP A 64 -5.18 6.43 41.38
C ASP A 64 -4.83 6.07 42.85
N ALA A 65 -4.96 4.79 43.23
CA ALA A 65 -4.82 4.30 44.61
C ALA A 65 -3.61 3.39 44.86
N ARG A 66 -2.64 3.31 43.92
CA ARG A 66 -1.42 2.47 44.07
C ARG A 66 -0.09 3.22 44.11
N PHE A 67 -0.08 4.54 44.06
CA PHE A 67 1.13 5.36 44.22
C PHE A 67 1.62 5.48 45.69
N ASP A 68 1.81 4.34 46.35
CA ASP A 68 2.35 4.25 47.74
C ASP A 68 3.61 3.36 47.82
N SER A 69 4.29 3.21 46.68
CA SER A 69 5.65 2.64 46.53
C SER A 69 6.63 3.76 46.15
N GLY A 70 7.10 4.50 47.16
CA GLY A 70 7.90 5.72 46.95
C GLY A 70 9.14 5.54 46.05
N GLU A 71 9.79 4.38 46.09
CA GLU A 71 10.96 4.07 45.24
C GLU A 71 10.60 3.98 43.74
N GLU A 72 9.41 3.51 43.38
CA GLU A 72 8.96 3.39 41.99
C GLU A 72 8.54 4.76 41.42
N GLY A 73 7.87 5.58 42.24
CA GLY A 73 7.57 6.99 41.90
C GLY A 73 8.82 7.84 41.74
N GLU A 74 9.80 7.72 42.66
CA GLU A 74 11.10 8.39 42.52
C GLU A 74 11.88 7.89 41.31
N ALA A 75 11.80 6.60 40.95
CA ALA A 75 12.41 6.07 39.74
C ALA A 75 11.82 6.71 38.47
N VAL A 76 10.50 6.76 38.31
CA VAL A 76 9.84 7.39 37.15
C VAL A 76 10.14 8.89 37.07
N LEU A 77 10.15 9.60 38.20
CA LEU A 77 10.56 11.01 38.26
C LEU A 77 12.04 11.21 37.87
N SER A 78 12.92 10.30 38.26
CA SER A 78 14.33 10.36 37.86
C SER A 78 14.50 10.13 36.35
N LEU A 79 13.85 9.11 35.78
CA LEU A 79 13.92 8.75 34.36
C LEU A 79 13.34 9.84 33.46
N THR A 80 12.18 10.40 33.82
CA THR A 80 11.58 11.53 33.08
C THR A 80 12.44 12.80 33.17
N SER A 81 13.16 13.02 34.27
CA SER A 81 14.13 14.13 34.38
C SER A 81 15.38 13.92 33.50
N MET A 82 15.87 12.68 33.38
CA MET A 82 16.98 12.33 32.48
C MET A 82 16.57 12.45 31.01
N ALA A 83 15.37 11.97 30.65
CA ALA A 83 14.81 12.10 29.31
C ALA A 83 14.70 13.57 28.87
N ARG A 84 14.22 14.46 29.75
CA ARG A 84 14.20 15.91 29.48
C ARG A 84 15.60 16.50 29.29
N ALA A 85 16.56 16.14 30.14
CA ALA A 85 17.93 16.62 30.02
C ALA A 85 18.59 16.16 28.70
N ASP A 86 18.30 14.95 28.23
CA ASP A 86 18.79 14.46 26.93
C ASP A 86 18.04 15.09 25.74
N MET A 87 16.74 15.41 25.86
CA MET A 87 16.03 16.22 24.87
C MET A 87 16.66 17.61 24.69
N ASP A 88 17.01 18.29 25.79
CA ASP A 88 17.70 19.58 25.77
C ASP A 88 19.09 19.49 25.09
N MET A 89 19.74 18.31 25.14
CA MET A 89 20.99 18.03 24.43
C MET A 89 20.78 17.53 22.98
N GLY A 90 19.54 17.25 22.57
CA GLY A 90 19.19 16.71 21.25
C GLY A 90 19.36 15.19 21.10
N ASN A 91 19.60 14.47 22.20
CA ASN A 91 19.82 13.03 22.26
C ASN A 91 18.49 12.24 22.29
N TYR A 92 17.65 12.43 21.29
CA TYR A 92 16.28 11.86 21.28
C TYR A 92 16.24 10.32 21.40
N SER A 93 17.29 9.59 21.01
CA SER A 93 17.33 8.13 21.14
C SER A 93 17.48 7.63 22.59
N THR A 94 18.38 8.23 23.38
CA THR A 94 18.54 7.87 24.79
C THR A 94 17.38 8.41 25.64
N ALA A 95 16.79 9.55 25.25
CA ALA A 95 15.54 10.02 25.84
C ALA A 95 14.38 9.01 25.65
N LEU A 96 14.30 8.30 24.51
CA LEU A 96 13.34 7.20 24.33
C LEU A 96 13.67 6.00 25.23
N GLU A 97 14.94 5.56 25.30
CA GLU A 97 15.34 4.44 26.17
C GLU A 97 14.95 4.68 27.65
N TYR A 98 15.09 5.91 28.15
CA TYR A 98 14.64 6.27 29.51
C TYR A 98 13.12 6.29 29.67
N ILE A 99 12.36 6.57 28.61
CA ILE A 99 10.89 6.59 28.63
C ILE A 99 10.28 5.21 28.43
N GLU A 100 10.91 4.31 27.68
CA GLU A 100 10.57 2.88 27.67
C GLU A 100 10.72 2.29 29.08
N GLN A 101 11.87 2.54 29.74
CA GLN A 101 12.09 2.15 31.14
C GLN A 101 11.07 2.78 32.11
N ALA A 102 10.64 4.02 31.89
CA ALA A 102 9.60 4.66 32.71
C ALA A 102 8.21 4.03 32.48
N LYS A 103 7.92 3.56 31.25
CA LYS A 103 6.65 2.91 30.88
C LYS A 103 6.57 1.45 31.32
N ASP A 104 7.71 0.75 31.45
CA ASP A 104 7.76 -0.58 32.09
C ASP A 104 7.35 -0.50 33.58
N ILE A 105 7.60 0.63 34.24
CA ILE A 105 7.20 0.89 35.64
C ILE A 105 5.77 1.47 35.71
N SER A 106 5.45 2.45 34.86
CA SER A 106 4.15 3.13 34.83
C SER A 106 3.65 3.36 33.40
N PRO A 107 2.94 2.39 32.79
CA PRO A 107 2.51 2.47 31.38
C PRO A 107 1.35 3.44 31.13
N ALA A 108 0.74 3.97 32.20
CA ALA A 108 -0.45 4.83 32.16
C ALA A 108 -0.23 6.24 32.74
N ASP A 109 1.00 6.62 33.11
CA ASP A 109 1.30 7.99 33.55
C ASP A 109 1.19 8.98 32.38
N GLY A 110 0.24 9.89 32.48
CA GLY A 110 -0.01 10.95 31.51
C GLY A 110 1.20 11.85 31.24
N ALA A 111 2.08 12.06 32.21
CA ALA A 111 3.29 12.88 32.06
C ALA A 111 4.39 12.14 31.26
N VAL A 112 4.58 10.84 31.52
CA VAL A 112 5.49 9.96 30.74
C VAL A 112 5.02 9.87 29.30
N VAL A 113 3.72 9.65 29.08
CA VAL A 113 3.10 9.51 27.76
C VAL A 113 3.06 10.83 26.99
N ALA A 114 2.90 11.98 27.66
CA ALA A 114 3.05 13.29 27.03
C ALA A 114 4.50 13.54 26.58
N LEU A 115 5.48 13.18 27.40
CA LEU A 115 6.90 13.33 27.10
C LEU A 115 7.36 12.38 25.98
N GLU A 116 6.81 11.17 25.89
CA GLU A 116 7.00 10.24 24.76
C GLU A 116 6.64 10.90 23.42
N LEU A 117 5.47 11.53 23.33
CA LEU A 117 5.05 12.25 22.12
C LEU A 117 5.95 13.46 21.84
N GLU A 118 6.40 14.15 22.88
CA GLU A 118 7.31 15.29 22.79
C GLU A 118 8.68 14.88 22.21
N ILE A 119 9.22 13.72 22.60
CA ILE A 119 10.46 13.16 22.06
C ILE A 119 10.29 12.74 20.59
N TYR A 120 9.26 11.94 20.28
CA TYR A 120 9.02 11.47 18.90
C TYR A 120 8.80 12.58 17.88
N THR A 121 8.26 13.73 18.32
CA THR A 121 7.98 14.91 17.47
C THR A 121 9.00 16.05 17.64
N ARG A 122 10.06 15.82 18.42
CA ARG A 122 11.11 16.79 18.79
C ARG A 122 10.51 18.14 19.23
N GLY A 123 9.62 18.13 20.22
CA GLY A 123 8.87 19.30 20.66
C GLY A 123 7.91 19.82 19.58
N LEU A 124 7.15 18.90 18.95
CA LEU A 124 6.16 19.18 17.90
C LEU A 124 6.72 20.04 16.74
N SER A 125 8.00 19.85 16.41
CA SER A 125 8.74 20.69 15.46
C SER A 125 9.23 19.95 14.20
N ASP A 126 9.41 18.63 14.27
CA ASP A 126 9.70 17.77 13.12
C ASP A 126 8.97 16.42 13.27
N PHE A 127 8.54 15.86 12.14
CA PHE A 127 7.74 14.65 12.07
C PHE A 127 8.37 13.69 11.05
N PRO A 128 9.45 12.99 11.41
CA PRO A 128 10.18 12.12 10.50
C PRO A 128 9.33 10.91 10.10
N ASP A 129 9.24 10.63 8.79
CA ASP A 129 8.35 9.58 8.24
C ASP A 129 8.64 8.18 8.79
N SER A 130 9.86 7.93 9.29
CA SER A 130 10.28 6.65 9.86
C SER A 130 9.77 6.38 11.28
N ILE A 131 9.29 7.40 12.00
CA ILE A 131 8.81 7.30 13.41
C ILE A 131 7.37 7.86 13.53
N LEU A 132 6.74 8.17 12.40
CA LEU A 132 5.42 8.80 12.35
C LEU A 132 4.30 7.85 12.80
N ALA A 133 4.48 6.53 12.67
CA ALA A 133 3.54 5.54 13.18
C ALA A 133 3.55 5.52 14.71
N ASP A 134 4.74 5.51 15.31
CA ASP A 134 4.95 5.45 16.75
C ASP A 134 4.52 6.76 17.42
N ALA A 135 4.80 7.90 16.78
CA ALA A 135 4.25 9.21 17.17
C ALA A 135 2.72 9.25 17.17
N VAL A 136 2.04 8.59 16.22
CA VAL A 136 0.58 8.46 16.21
C VAL A 136 0.08 7.54 17.33
N GLN A 137 0.81 6.48 17.66
CA GLN A 137 0.48 5.60 18.79
C GLN A 137 0.67 6.33 20.14
N ALA A 138 1.77 7.05 20.31
CA ALA A 138 2.00 7.92 21.47
C ALA A 138 0.89 8.97 21.61
N ALA A 139 0.48 9.62 20.51
CA ALA A 139 -0.64 10.56 20.52
C ALA A 139 -1.98 9.89 20.91
N GLN A 140 -2.26 8.67 20.44
CA GLN A 140 -3.45 7.93 20.90
C GLN A 140 -3.40 7.55 22.39
N ASN A 141 -2.21 7.41 22.97
CA ASN A 141 -2.04 7.21 24.40
C ASN A 141 -2.19 8.55 25.17
N VAL A 142 -1.65 9.65 24.66
CA VAL A 142 -1.88 11.03 25.18
C VAL A 142 -3.38 11.32 25.25
N ALA A 143 -4.14 11.00 24.21
CA ALA A 143 -5.59 11.20 24.18
C ALA A 143 -6.36 10.42 25.28
N LYS A 144 -5.81 9.28 25.75
CA LYS A 144 -6.43 8.42 26.78
C LYS A 144 -5.98 8.74 28.21
N TYR A 145 -4.68 8.99 28.40
CA TYR A 145 -4.03 8.99 29.72
C TYR A 145 -3.46 10.35 30.15
N SER A 146 -3.28 11.32 29.24
CA SER A 146 -2.71 12.62 29.63
C SER A 146 -3.68 13.56 30.30
N SER A 147 -3.15 14.36 31.23
CA SER A 147 -3.89 15.42 31.93
C SER A 147 -4.29 16.55 30.97
N GLU A 148 -5.38 17.26 31.29
CA GLU A 148 -5.78 18.45 30.53
C GLU A 148 -4.75 19.60 30.63
N ASP A 149 -3.85 19.58 31.62
CA ASP A 149 -2.80 20.59 31.77
C ASP A 149 -1.54 20.25 30.93
N ASP A 150 -1.18 18.97 30.79
CA ASP A 150 -0.16 18.55 29.81
C ASP A 150 -0.61 18.80 28.37
N LYS A 151 -1.90 18.56 28.06
CA LYS A 151 -2.47 18.93 26.76
C LYS A 151 -2.37 20.43 26.49
N LYS A 152 -2.58 21.30 27.50
CA LYS A 152 -2.39 22.76 27.34
C LYS A 152 -0.94 23.12 27.05
N ARG A 153 0.02 22.55 27.79
CA ARG A 153 1.46 22.74 27.55
C ARG A 153 1.84 22.40 26.10
N LEU A 154 1.47 21.20 25.64
CA LEU A 154 1.69 20.77 24.25
C LEU A 154 0.97 21.66 23.21
N ARG A 155 -0.20 22.24 23.53
CA ARG A 155 -0.85 23.25 22.68
C ARG A 155 -0.03 24.54 22.58
N GLU A 156 0.44 25.07 23.71
CA GLU A 156 1.18 26.34 23.76
C GLU A 156 2.56 26.25 23.08
N GLU A 157 3.22 25.09 23.14
CA GLU A 157 4.57 24.88 22.59
C GLU A 157 4.57 24.52 21.08
N GLY A 158 3.56 23.78 20.61
CA GLY A 158 3.57 23.14 19.29
C GLY A 158 2.43 23.42 18.31
N ASN A 159 1.27 23.91 18.78
CA ASN A 159 0.03 23.92 17.98
C ASN A 159 0.15 24.76 16.70
N GLU A 160 0.74 25.97 16.77
CA GLU A 160 0.90 26.85 15.59
C GLU A 160 1.77 26.19 14.50
N LYS A 161 2.89 25.54 14.89
CA LYS A 161 3.76 24.83 13.95
C LYS A 161 3.03 23.65 13.30
N LEU A 162 2.42 22.79 14.11
CA LEU A 162 1.69 21.61 13.63
C LEU A 162 0.53 22.01 12.71
N ASN A 163 -0.26 23.02 13.07
CA ASN A 163 -1.34 23.55 12.22
C ASN A 163 -0.79 24.13 10.90
N SER A 164 0.33 24.86 10.93
CA SER A 164 0.97 25.37 9.71
C SER A 164 1.45 24.26 8.79
N MET A 165 1.99 23.16 9.35
CA MET A 165 2.38 21.96 8.60
C MET A 165 1.16 21.25 8.00
N ILE A 166 0.07 21.10 8.76
CA ILE A 166 -1.19 20.51 8.29
C ILE A 166 -1.75 21.33 7.12
N CYS A 167 -1.87 22.65 7.26
CA CYS A 167 -2.36 23.53 6.18
C CYS A 167 -1.46 23.46 4.93
N ALA A 168 -0.14 23.47 5.10
CA ALA A 168 0.81 23.36 4.00
C ALA A 168 0.68 22.01 3.27
N LEU A 169 0.66 20.90 4.02
CA LEU A 169 0.53 19.55 3.48
C LEU A 169 -0.85 19.31 2.84
N GLN A 170 -1.92 19.85 3.42
CA GLN A 170 -3.28 19.79 2.86
C GLN A 170 -3.32 20.44 1.47
N SER A 171 -2.69 21.61 1.30
CA SER A 171 -2.62 22.26 -0.02
C SER A 171 -1.87 21.41 -1.07
N GLN A 172 -0.84 20.66 -0.66
CA GLN A 172 -0.12 19.72 -1.53
C GLN A 172 -0.96 18.49 -1.85
N VAL A 173 -1.71 17.95 -0.89
CA VAL A 173 -2.63 16.82 -1.07
C VAL A 173 -3.77 17.20 -2.04
N ASP A 174 -4.33 18.41 -1.92
CA ASP A 174 -5.36 18.92 -2.83
C ASP A 174 -4.81 19.16 -4.24
N GLU A 175 -3.59 19.71 -4.39
CA GLU A 175 -2.97 19.87 -5.71
C GLU A 175 -2.67 18.52 -6.37
N LEU A 176 -2.01 17.59 -5.66
CA LEU A 176 -1.70 16.25 -6.17
C LEU A 176 -2.99 15.46 -6.48
N GLY A 177 -4.04 15.62 -5.67
CA GLY A 177 -5.37 15.07 -5.92
C GLY A 177 -5.97 15.60 -7.22
N ALA A 178 -5.96 16.93 -7.41
CA ALA A 178 -6.43 17.56 -8.63
C ALA A 178 -5.61 17.18 -9.88
N GLN A 179 -4.28 17.08 -9.77
CA GLN A 179 -3.41 16.62 -10.86
C GLN A 179 -3.70 15.15 -11.22
N ASN A 180 -3.83 14.26 -10.23
CA ASN A 180 -4.14 12.85 -10.43
C ASN A 180 -5.52 12.65 -11.09
N GLU A 181 -6.58 13.30 -10.59
CA GLU A 181 -7.92 13.19 -11.18
C GLU A 181 -8.01 13.79 -12.59
N ARG A 182 -7.31 14.91 -12.88
CA ARG A 182 -7.15 15.41 -14.27
C ARG A 182 -6.52 14.35 -15.17
N GLY A 183 -5.37 13.80 -14.76
CA GLY A 183 -4.68 12.75 -15.52
C GLY A 183 -5.51 11.47 -15.68
N LYS A 184 -6.36 11.10 -14.71
CA LYS A 184 -7.34 10.01 -14.88
C LYS A 184 -8.42 10.36 -15.90
N ALA A 185 -8.98 11.57 -15.83
CA ALA A 185 -10.05 12.05 -16.70
C ALA A 185 -9.61 12.15 -18.16
N GLU A 186 -8.36 12.55 -18.42
CA GLU A 186 -7.76 12.59 -19.76
C GLU A 186 -7.60 11.17 -20.37
N ARG A 187 -7.16 10.20 -19.56
CA ARG A 187 -6.97 8.80 -20.00
C ARG A 187 -8.27 8.01 -20.10
N ALA A 188 -9.29 8.36 -19.33
CA ALA A 188 -10.59 7.68 -19.28
C ALA A 188 -11.29 7.51 -20.64
N PRO A 189 -11.48 8.55 -21.49
CA PRO A 189 -12.15 8.41 -22.78
C PRO A 189 -11.35 7.52 -23.75
N ALA A 190 -10.01 7.62 -23.76
CA ALA A 190 -9.16 6.80 -24.59
C ALA A 190 -9.27 5.30 -24.24
N PHE A 191 -9.18 4.96 -22.95
CA PHE A 191 -9.33 3.58 -22.49
C PHE A 191 -10.77 3.06 -22.66
N ALA A 192 -11.80 3.90 -22.46
CA ALA A 192 -13.19 3.53 -22.70
C ALA A 192 -13.47 3.24 -24.18
N ALA A 193 -12.93 4.05 -25.10
CA ALA A 193 -13.03 3.84 -26.54
C ALA A 193 -12.28 2.58 -26.99
N ALA A 194 -11.07 2.35 -26.48
CA ALA A 194 -10.29 1.13 -26.73
C ALA A 194 -11.03 -0.12 -26.25
N ASN A 195 -11.60 -0.09 -25.03
CA ASN A 195 -12.39 -1.18 -24.47
C ASN A 195 -13.66 -1.46 -25.30
N LYS A 196 -14.42 -0.43 -25.69
CA LYS A 196 -15.60 -0.58 -26.56
C LYS A 196 -15.23 -1.18 -27.93
N LYS A 197 -14.09 -0.79 -28.50
CA LYS A 197 -13.58 -1.32 -29.78
C LYS A 197 -13.13 -2.79 -29.67
N ALA A 198 -12.49 -3.16 -28.57
CA ALA A 198 -12.10 -4.55 -28.30
C ALA A 198 -13.32 -5.45 -28.00
N MET A 199 -14.26 -4.97 -27.20
CA MET A 199 -15.54 -5.61 -26.90
C MET A 199 -16.33 -5.93 -28.18
N LEU A 200 -16.51 -4.93 -29.05
CA LEU A 200 -17.23 -5.10 -30.33
C LEU A 200 -16.56 -6.16 -31.23
N ARG A 201 -15.22 -6.13 -31.34
CA ARG A 201 -14.45 -7.14 -32.09
C ARG A 201 -14.64 -8.55 -31.53
N PHE A 202 -14.58 -8.70 -30.21
CA PHE A 202 -14.82 -9.99 -29.55
C PHE A 202 -16.22 -10.52 -29.83
N PHE A 203 -17.28 -9.73 -29.61
CA PHE A 203 -18.65 -10.18 -29.83
C PHE A 203 -18.97 -10.50 -31.30
N VAL A 204 -18.42 -9.75 -32.27
CA VAL A 204 -18.60 -10.06 -33.70
C VAL A 204 -17.95 -11.40 -34.08
N VAL A 205 -16.71 -11.66 -33.63
CA VAL A 205 -16.02 -12.92 -33.92
C VAL A 205 -16.65 -14.09 -33.17
N PHE A 206 -17.05 -13.88 -31.92
CA PHE A 206 -17.73 -14.90 -31.10
C PHE A 206 -19.13 -15.26 -31.64
N ALA A 207 -19.89 -14.28 -32.14
CA ALA A 207 -21.18 -14.54 -32.80
C ALA A 207 -21.00 -15.35 -34.10
N ALA A 208 -19.99 -15.03 -34.91
CA ALA A 208 -19.64 -15.80 -36.10
C ALA A 208 -19.21 -17.24 -35.75
N PHE A 209 -18.40 -17.41 -34.69
CA PHE A 209 -18.04 -18.72 -34.15
C PHE A 209 -19.27 -19.52 -33.72
N ALA A 210 -20.14 -18.94 -32.89
CA ALA A 210 -21.34 -19.61 -32.38
C ALA A 210 -22.31 -20.01 -33.52
N PHE A 211 -22.44 -19.17 -34.56
CA PHE A 211 -23.23 -19.48 -35.75
C PHE A 211 -22.63 -20.65 -36.56
N ALA A 212 -21.31 -20.63 -36.84
CA ALA A 212 -20.63 -21.71 -37.54
C ALA A 212 -20.69 -23.04 -36.76
N LEU A 213 -20.52 -22.99 -35.43
CA LEU A 213 -20.64 -24.14 -34.54
C LEU A 213 -22.07 -24.70 -34.53
N GLY A 214 -23.09 -23.83 -34.45
CA GLY A 214 -24.50 -24.23 -34.53
C GLY A 214 -24.85 -24.94 -35.84
N LEU A 215 -24.32 -24.44 -36.97
CA LEU A 215 -24.47 -25.10 -38.27
C LEU A 215 -23.74 -26.44 -38.31
N ALA A 216 -22.51 -26.53 -37.80
CA ALA A 216 -21.77 -27.80 -37.74
C ALA A 216 -22.52 -28.87 -36.93
N ILE A 217 -23.07 -28.50 -35.76
CA ILE A 217 -23.90 -29.38 -34.93
C ILE A 217 -25.17 -29.80 -35.69
N TYR A 218 -25.86 -28.85 -36.35
CA TYR A 218 -27.06 -29.15 -37.13
C TYR A 218 -26.78 -30.15 -38.26
N PHE A 219 -25.79 -29.89 -39.13
CA PHE A 219 -25.44 -30.80 -40.22
C PHE A 219 -24.96 -32.17 -39.72
N SER A 220 -24.31 -32.22 -38.55
CA SER A 220 -23.93 -33.49 -37.91
C SER A 220 -25.13 -34.36 -37.52
N THR A 221 -26.29 -33.77 -37.19
CA THR A 221 -27.50 -34.56 -36.85
C THR A 221 -28.17 -35.18 -38.08
N ILE A 222 -28.09 -34.52 -39.24
CA ILE A 222 -28.64 -35.00 -40.52
C ILE A 222 -27.59 -35.68 -41.41
N MET A 223 -26.40 -35.98 -40.87
CA MET A 223 -25.22 -36.41 -41.63
C MET A 223 -25.45 -37.71 -42.44
N TYR A 224 -26.25 -38.64 -41.92
CA TYR A 224 -26.56 -39.92 -42.55
C TYR A 224 -27.92 -39.98 -43.27
N VAL A 225 -28.67 -38.86 -43.30
CA VAL A 225 -30.03 -38.80 -43.86
C VAL A 225 -30.02 -38.85 -45.39
N ASP A 226 -28.97 -38.32 -46.03
CA ASP A 226 -28.87 -38.19 -47.49
C ASP A 226 -27.69 -38.97 -48.07
N ARG A 227 -27.95 -39.73 -49.14
CA ARG A 227 -26.96 -40.57 -49.84
C ARG A 227 -25.94 -39.77 -50.64
N SER A 228 -26.16 -38.46 -50.82
CA SER A 228 -25.23 -37.56 -51.50
C SER A 228 -23.90 -37.33 -50.76
N GLY A 229 -23.86 -37.58 -49.43
CA GLY A 229 -22.73 -37.24 -48.57
C GLY A 229 -22.52 -35.74 -48.34
N VAL A 230 -23.37 -34.85 -48.90
CA VAL A 230 -23.21 -33.39 -48.81
C VAL A 230 -23.18 -32.90 -47.36
N ASN A 231 -24.00 -33.48 -46.49
CA ASN A 231 -24.04 -33.12 -45.06
C ASN A 231 -22.72 -33.45 -44.32
N ILE A 232 -21.97 -34.48 -44.76
CA ILE A 232 -20.64 -34.81 -44.21
C ILE A 232 -19.66 -33.68 -44.55
N VAL A 233 -19.65 -33.25 -45.81
CA VAL A 233 -18.77 -32.16 -46.29
C VAL A 233 -19.12 -30.84 -45.61
N LEU A 234 -20.41 -30.51 -45.49
CA LEU A 234 -20.86 -29.31 -44.77
C LEU A 234 -20.46 -29.33 -43.30
N THR A 235 -20.62 -30.46 -42.61
CA THR A 235 -20.20 -30.63 -41.21
C THR A 235 -18.70 -30.39 -41.05
N ALA A 236 -17.88 -30.97 -41.94
CA ALA A 236 -16.42 -30.79 -41.91
C ALA A 236 -16.00 -29.32 -42.20
N VAL A 237 -16.63 -28.67 -43.18
CA VAL A 237 -16.33 -27.26 -43.53
C VAL A 237 -16.74 -26.31 -42.41
N PHE A 238 -17.97 -26.43 -41.89
CA PHE A 238 -18.42 -25.57 -40.77
C PHE A 238 -17.65 -25.86 -39.47
N GLY A 239 -17.25 -27.11 -39.22
CA GLY A 239 -16.36 -27.47 -38.11
C GLY A 239 -14.98 -26.81 -38.22
N ALA A 240 -14.35 -26.85 -39.40
CA ALA A 240 -13.06 -26.20 -39.64
C ALA A 240 -13.15 -24.67 -39.53
N VAL A 241 -14.21 -24.06 -40.07
CA VAL A 241 -14.48 -22.62 -39.93
C VAL A 241 -14.74 -22.24 -38.47
N ALA A 242 -15.51 -23.03 -37.72
CA ALA A 242 -15.73 -22.83 -36.29
C ALA A 242 -14.42 -22.93 -35.49
N PHE A 243 -13.52 -23.87 -35.81
CA PHE A 243 -12.21 -23.98 -35.16
C PHE A 243 -11.32 -22.75 -35.40
N LEU A 244 -11.27 -22.25 -36.65
CA LEU A 244 -10.53 -21.01 -36.98
C LEU A 244 -11.13 -19.77 -36.28
N LEU A 245 -12.46 -19.67 -36.23
CA LEU A 245 -13.17 -18.59 -35.54
C LEU A 245 -13.03 -18.69 -34.01
N PHE A 246 -12.94 -19.89 -33.44
CA PHE A 246 -12.65 -20.12 -32.03
C PHE A 246 -11.27 -19.54 -31.67
N ILE A 247 -10.22 -19.88 -32.43
CA ILE A 247 -8.87 -19.33 -32.26
C ILE A 247 -8.89 -17.79 -32.37
N ALA A 248 -9.55 -17.24 -33.39
CA ALA A 248 -9.70 -15.79 -33.54
C ALA A 248 -10.45 -15.15 -32.35
N SER A 249 -11.46 -15.82 -31.80
CA SER A 249 -12.21 -15.36 -30.63
C SER A 249 -11.36 -15.34 -29.36
N ALA A 250 -10.43 -16.29 -29.20
CA ALA A 250 -9.52 -16.34 -28.07
C ALA A 250 -8.50 -15.18 -28.09
N PHE A 251 -7.95 -14.84 -29.27
CA PHE A 251 -7.12 -13.65 -29.44
C PHE A 251 -7.92 -12.35 -29.17
N ALA A 252 -9.15 -12.27 -29.65
CA ALA A 252 -10.03 -11.13 -29.38
C ALA A 252 -10.40 -11.01 -27.89
N ALA A 253 -10.61 -12.13 -27.19
CA ALA A 253 -10.86 -12.17 -25.75
C ALA A 253 -9.63 -11.70 -24.95
N ARG A 254 -8.42 -12.12 -25.33
CA ARG A 254 -7.17 -11.60 -24.72
C ARG A 254 -7.05 -10.08 -24.90
N ALA A 255 -7.33 -9.57 -26.09
CA ALA A 255 -7.30 -8.12 -26.36
C ALA A 255 -8.37 -7.35 -25.55
N PHE A 256 -9.57 -7.90 -25.43
CA PHE A 256 -10.64 -7.33 -24.59
C PHE A 256 -10.26 -7.32 -23.10
N ASN A 257 -9.74 -8.42 -22.57
CA ASN A 257 -9.29 -8.50 -21.17
C ASN A 257 -8.17 -7.50 -20.86
N ILE A 258 -7.23 -7.26 -21.79
CA ILE A 258 -6.20 -6.22 -21.63
C ILE A 258 -6.83 -4.82 -21.61
N ALA A 259 -7.77 -4.52 -22.51
CA ALA A 259 -8.43 -3.22 -22.55
C ALA A 259 -9.30 -2.96 -21.30
N ALA A 260 -10.05 -3.96 -20.83
CA ALA A 260 -10.82 -3.91 -19.59
C ALA A 260 -9.90 -3.74 -18.36
N ARG A 261 -8.75 -4.41 -18.34
CA ARG A 261 -7.72 -4.24 -17.30
C ARG A 261 -7.15 -2.81 -17.28
N ARG A 262 -6.87 -2.20 -18.45
CA ARG A 262 -6.44 -0.80 -18.55
C ARG A 262 -7.49 0.17 -17.98
N VAL A 263 -8.78 -0.03 -18.30
CA VAL A 263 -9.90 0.75 -17.71
C VAL A 263 -9.97 0.60 -16.18
N ARG A 264 -9.79 -0.61 -15.64
CA ARG A 264 -9.75 -0.84 -14.18
C ARG A 264 -8.54 -0.14 -13.54
N MET A 265 -7.34 -0.33 -14.08
CA MET A 265 -6.09 0.24 -13.54
C MET A 265 -6.06 1.77 -13.57
N ASN A 266 -6.83 2.44 -14.44
CA ASN A 266 -6.95 3.90 -14.45
C ASN A 266 -7.76 4.46 -13.25
N ARG A 267 -8.44 3.61 -12.48
CA ARG A 267 -9.15 4.01 -11.25
C ARG A 267 -8.23 3.97 -10.02
N ASP A 268 -7.28 3.04 -10.00
CA ASP A 268 -6.31 2.82 -8.92
C ASP A 268 -5.30 4.00 -8.83
N ASN A 269 -5.31 4.75 -7.71
CA ASN A 269 -4.32 5.80 -7.43
C ASN A 269 -2.87 5.27 -7.46
N ARG A 270 -2.62 4.16 -6.75
CA ARG A 270 -1.33 3.45 -6.61
C ARG A 270 -0.61 3.07 -7.91
N ARG A 271 -1.24 3.22 -9.09
CA ARG A 271 -0.67 2.88 -10.40
C ARG A 271 0.08 4.01 -11.10
N THR A 272 0.00 5.23 -10.58
CA THR A 272 0.77 6.38 -11.09
C THR A 272 1.79 6.85 -10.07
N ARG A 273 2.78 7.65 -10.49
CA ARG A 273 3.68 8.35 -9.55
C ARG A 273 2.87 9.33 -8.69
N VAL A 274 2.24 10.33 -9.33
CA VAL A 274 1.38 11.34 -8.68
C VAL A 274 0.34 10.73 -7.72
N GLY A 275 -0.29 9.61 -8.08
CA GLY A 275 -1.28 8.93 -7.24
C GLY A 275 -0.70 8.11 -6.07
N ARG A 276 0.56 7.67 -6.13
CA ARG A 276 1.29 7.14 -4.96
C ARG A 276 1.76 8.27 -4.06
N ASP A 277 2.30 9.33 -4.65
CA ASP A 277 2.77 10.52 -3.94
C ASP A 277 1.59 11.16 -3.18
N TYR A 278 0.43 11.31 -3.82
CA TYR A 278 -0.85 11.71 -3.19
C TYR A 278 -1.25 10.80 -2.00
N GLU A 279 -1.16 9.48 -2.13
CA GLU A 279 -1.49 8.57 -1.02
C GLU A 279 -0.50 8.69 0.15
N ALA A 280 0.79 8.91 -0.12
CA ALA A 280 1.80 9.12 0.92
C ALA A 280 1.58 10.46 1.65
N HIS A 281 1.45 11.56 0.92
CA HIS A 281 1.16 12.89 1.50
C HIS A 281 -0.17 12.89 2.27
N ARG A 282 -1.20 12.18 1.78
CA ARG A 282 -2.48 12.04 2.50
C ARG A 282 -2.37 11.17 3.76
N ALA A 283 -1.61 10.08 3.74
CA ALA A 283 -1.36 9.28 4.94
C ALA A 283 -0.64 10.11 6.02
N ARG A 284 0.38 10.90 5.61
CA ARG A 284 1.07 11.83 6.50
C ARG A 284 0.16 12.94 7.02
N LEU A 285 -0.74 13.46 6.19
CA LEU A 285 -1.75 14.44 6.64
C LEU A 285 -2.62 13.85 7.74
N THR A 286 -3.21 12.67 7.54
CA THR A 286 -4.06 12.02 8.54
C THR A 286 -3.31 11.62 9.81
N ALA A 287 -2.01 11.31 9.73
CA ALA A 287 -1.16 11.14 10.92
C ALA A 287 -1.02 12.45 11.71
N LEU A 288 -0.69 13.57 11.06
CA LEU A 288 -0.57 14.88 11.70
C LEU A 288 -1.92 15.38 12.25
N GLU A 289 -3.02 15.18 11.52
CA GLU A 289 -4.39 15.44 11.99
C GLU A 289 -4.72 14.61 13.24
N THR A 290 -4.27 13.36 13.31
CA THR A 290 -4.48 12.50 14.49
C THR A 290 -3.71 13.01 15.71
N ILE A 291 -2.45 13.42 15.52
CA ILE A 291 -1.64 14.03 16.59
C ILE A 291 -2.26 15.36 17.05
N TYR A 292 -2.71 16.20 16.11
CA TYR A 292 -3.39 17.46 16.41
C TYR A 292 -4.69 17.26 17.21
N ASN A 293 -5.51 16.28 16.84
CA ASN A 293 -6.77 15.95 17.51
C ASN A 293 -6.60 15.18 18.82
N ALA A 294 -5.42 14.63 19.11
CA ALA A 294 -5.09 14.04 20.41
C ALA A 294 -4.67 15.09 21.45
N ILE A 295 -4.08 16.20 20.97
CA ILE A 295 -3.61 17.31 21.80
C ILE A 295 -4.73 18.32 22.10
N ASN A 296 -5.73 18.47 21.21
CA ASN A 296 -6.80 19.49 21.26
C ASN A 296 -8.14 19.03 21.84
#